data_AF-A0A1Y5WYX1-F1
#
_entry.id   AF-A0A1Y5WYX1-F1
#
_cell.length_a   1.000
_cell.length_b   1.000
_cell.length_c   1.000
_cell.angle_alpha   90.00
_cell.angle_beta   90.00
_cell.angle_gamma   90.00
#
_symmetry.space_group_name_H-M   'P 1'
#
loop_
_entity.id
_entity.type
_entity.pdbx_description
1 polymer ?
#
loop_
_entity_poly.entity_id
_entity_poly.type
_entity_poly.pdbx_seq_one_letter_code
_entity_poly.pdbx_strand_id
1 'polypeptide(L)'
;MRFEYDGKEHTLTAFNGRTGGLTILFTDATSGVTTYAANREVSIPDIAEDGTVVLDFTRALNLPCAFTEFATCPLPPAGNDLPFAVEAGEKIPY
;
A
#
# COMPACT_ATOMS: atom_id res chain seq x y z
N MET A 1 1.79 2.42 11.73
CA MET A 1 2.62 3.51 11.18
C MET A 1 1.78 4.77 11.14
N ARG A 2 2.34 5.91 11.55
CA ARG A 2 1.66 7.23 11.49
C ARG A 2 2.46 8.14 10.57
N PHE A 3 1.76 8.95 9.78
CA PHE A 3 2.36 9.94 8.90
C PHE A 3 1.38 11.09 8.67
N GLU A 4 1.88 12.23 8.18
CA GLU A 4 1.07 13.38 7.83
C GLU A 4 0.97 13.51 6.31
N TYR A 5 -0.23 13.84 5.82
CA TYR A 5 -0.47 14.23 4.43
C TYR A 5 -1.52 15.33 4.40
N ASP A 6 -1.27 16.40 3.64
CA ASP A 6 -2.14 17.59 3.57
C ASP A 6 -2.57 18.13 4.96
N GLY A 7 -1.64 18.14 5.92
CA GLY A 7 -1.88 18.64 7.28
C GLY A 7 -2.82 17.76 8.12
N LYS A 8 -3.08 16.52 7.70
CA LYS A 8 -3.86 15.53 8.45
C LYS A 8 -3.00 14.33 8.81
N GLU A 9 -3.13 13.87 10.05
CA GLU A 9 -2.50 12.62 10.48
C GLU A 9 -3.28 11.42 9.94
N HIS A 10 -2.55 10.46 9.38
CA HIS A 10 -3.05 9.18 8.90
C HIS A 10 -2.34 8.05 9.63
N THR A 11 -3.07 6.97 9.91
CA THR A 11 -2.51 5.76 10.53
C THR A 11 -2.77 4.57 9.63
N LEU A 12 -1.70 3.85 9.30
CA LEU A 12 -1.75 2.59 8.55
C LEU A 12 -1.29 1.43 9.43
N THR A 13 -2.04 0.33 9.37
CA THR A 13 -1.65 -0.96 9.93
C THR A 13 -0.56 -1.57 9.06
N ALA A 14 0.55 -1.96 9.68
CA ALA A 14 1.67 -2.61 9.01
C ALA A 14 1.76 -4.09 9.39
N PHE A 15 2.17 -4.90 8.42
CA PHE A 15 2.41 -6.33 8.59
C PHE A 15 3.90 -6.62 8.53
N ASN A 16 4.34 -7.75 9.07
CA ASN A 16 5.71 -8.21 8.92
C ASN A 16 5.98 -8.57 7.45
N GLY A 17 7.07 -8.05 6.90
CA GLY A 17 7.53 -8.38 5.54
C GLY A 17 8.08 -9.81 5.46
N ARG A 18 7.98 -10.43 4.28
CA ARG A 18 8.42 -11.83 4.06
C ARG A 18 9.92 -12.05 4.28
N THR A 19 10.74 -11.06 3.97
CA THR A 19 12.21 -11.11 4.06
C THR A 19 12.75 -10.15 5.14
N GLY A 20 11.92 -9.84 6.13
CA GLY A 20 12.18 -8.75 7.09
C GLY A 20 11.47 -7.45 6.68
N GLY A 21 11.63 -6.42 7.51
CA GLY A 21 10.93 -5.14 7.32
C GLY A 21 9.42 -5.24 7.51
N LEU A 22 8.70 -4.31 6.90
CA LEU A 22 7.25 -4.19 6.95
C LEU A 22 6.63 -4.23 5.55
N THR A 23 5.36 -4.60 5.49
CA THR A 23 4.53 -4.47 4.28
C THR A 23 3.22 -3.79 4.64
N ILE A 24 2.77 -2.90 3.76
CA ILE A 24 1.47 -2.23 3.85
C ILE A 24 0.61 -2.71 2.67
N LEU A 25 -0.58 -3.23 2.96
CA LEU A 25 -1.65 -3.40 1.98
C LEU A 25 -2.58 -2.19 2.12
N PHE A 26 -2.92 -1.54 1.01
CA PHE A 26 -3.77 -0.35 1.04
C PHE A 26 -4.64 -0.21 -0.20
N THR A 27 -5.73 0.54 -0.04
CA THR A 27 -6.50 1.16 -1.11
C THR A 27 -6.39 2.67 -0.99
N ASP A 28 -6.69 3.37 -2.08
CA ASP A 28 -6.68 4.82 -2.12
C ASP A 28 -7.71 5.33 -3.14
N ALA A 29 -7.84 6.65 -3.28
CA ALA A 29 -8.84 7.24 -4.18
C ALA A 29 -8.62 6.90 -5.68
N THR A 30 -7.48 6.33 -6.06
CA THR A 30 -7.21 5.83 -7.42
C THR A 30 -7.64 4.39 -7.66
N SER A 31 -7.93 3.62 -6.59
CA SER A 31 -8.29 2.21 -6.67
C SER A 31 -9.58 2.00 -7.48
N GLY A 32 -9.51 1.19 -8.53
CA GLY A 32 -10.62 0.94 -9.45
C GLY A 32 -10.84 2.04 -10.49
N VAL A 33 -10.03 3.11 -10.47
CA VAL A 33 -10.07 4.22 -11.44
C VAL A 33 -8.82 4.21 -12.32
N THR A 34 -7.64 4.30 -11.72
CA THR A 34 -6.35 4.25 -12.44
C THR A 34 -5.37 3.23 -11.86
N THR A 35 -5.65 2.67 -10.69
CA THR A 35 -4.87 1.60 -10.05
C THR A 35 -5.77 0.40 -9.71
N TYR A 36 -5.19 -0.78 -9.50
CA TYR A 36 -5.96 -2.01 -9.32
C TYR A 36 -6.96 -1.91 -8.16
N ALA A 37 -8.18 -2.39 -8.38
CA ALA A 37 -9.33 -2.10 -7.52
C ALA A 37 -9.24 -2.72 -6.13
N ALA A 38 -8.64 -3.91 -6.00
CA ALA A 38 -8.69 -4.63 -4.73
C ALA A 38 -7.70 -4.09 -3.69
N ASN A 39 -6.46 -3.77 -4.11
CA ASN A 39 -5.40 -3.16 -3.31
C ASN A 39 -4.07 -3.13 -4.10
N ARG A 40 -3.12 -2.39 -3.53
CA ARG A 40 -1.69 -2.50 -3.83
C ARG A 40 -0.90 -2.78 -2.54
N GLU A 41 0.32 -3.26 -2.69
CA GLU A 41 1.27 -3.43 -1.59
C GLU A 41 2.48 -2.51 -1.72
N VAL A 42 2.97 -1.98 -0.60
CA VAL A 42 4.29 -1.33 -0.51
C VAL A 42 5.13 -2.09 0.52
N SER A 43 6.33 -2.49 0.11
CA SER A 43 7.33 -3.09 1.00
C SER A 43 8.26 -2.02 1.55
N ILE A 44 8.55 -2.11 2.84
CA ILE A 44 9.41 -1.20 3.60
C ILE A 44 10.53 -2.05 4.22
N PRO A 45 11.66 -2.22 3.52
CA PRO A 45 12.73 -3.11 3.98
C PRO A 45 13.51 -2.54 5.17
N ASP A 46 13.70 -1.22 5.19
CA ASP A 46 14.58 -0.54 6.13
C ASP A 46 13.78 0.22 7.19
N ILE A 47 14.15 0.00 8.45
CA ILE A 47 13.64 0.73 9.61
C ILE A 47 14.85 1.41 10.24
N ALA A 48 14.81 2.74 10.34
CA ALA A 48 15.88 3.50 10.96
C ALA A 48 16.01 3.17 12.46
N GLU A 49 17.17 3.47 13.05
CA GLU A 49 17.42 3.19 14.47
C GLU A 49 16.45 3.91 15.42
N ASP A 50 15.90 5.05 14.99
CA ASP A 50 14.88 5.81 15.72
C ASP A 50 13.44 5.31 15.49
N GLY A 51 13.28 4.23 14.71
CA GLY A 51 11.99 3.62 14.39
C GLY A 51 11.24 4.29 13.24
N THR A 52 11.82 5.32 12.58
CA THR A 52 11.23 5.93 11.39
C THR A 52 11.42 5.03 10.16
N VAL A 53 10.52 5.20 9.20
CA VAL A 53 10.53 4.46 7.93
C VAL A 53 10.22 5.38 6.78
N VAL A 54 10.69 5.03 5.59
CA VAL A 54 10.28 5.67 4.34
C VAL A 54 9.11 4.90 3.76
N LEU A 55 7.94 5.53 3.69
CA LEU A 55 6.79 5.02 2.95
C LEU A 55 6.83 5.55 1.51
N ASP A 56 7.44 4.77 0.61
CA ASP A 56 7.58 5.14 -0.80
C ASP A 56 6.48 4.51 -1.66
N PHE A 57 5.40 5.27 -1.90
CA PHE A 57 4.31 4.82 -2.77
C PHE A 57 4.71 4.66 -4.24
N THR A 58 5.86 5.20 -4.70
CA THR A 58 6.34 4.96 -6.08
C THR A 58 6.72 3.49 -6.30
N ARG A 59 6.92 2.74 -5.21
CA ARG A 59 7.24 1.31 -5.20
C ARG A 59 6.01 0.44 -4.94
N ALA A 60 4.80 1.00 -4.98
CA ALA A 60 3.57 0.23 -4.81
C ALA A 60 3.38 -0.76 -5.97
N LEU A 61 3.13 -2.03 -5.65
CA LEU A 61 2.97 -3.12 -6.60
C LEU A 61 1.56 -3.72 -6.54
N ASN A 62 1.10 -4.23 -7.66
CA ASN A 62 -0.09 -5.06 -7.75
C ASN A 62 0.21 -6.48 -7.28
N LEU A 63 -0.73 -7.07 -6.55
CA LEU A 63 -0.64 -8.48 -6.16
C LEU A 63 -1.04 -9.41 -7.33
N PRO A 64 -0.72 -10.72 -7.27
CA PRO A 64 -1.03 -11.65 -8.35
C PRO A 64 -2.50 -11.63 -8.81
N CYS A 65 -3.45 -11.37 -7.91
CA CYS A 65 -4.87 -11.30 -8.25
C CYS A 65 -5.23 -10.16 -9.22
N ALA A 66 -4.35 -9.15 -9.39
CA ALA A 66 -4.51 -8.15 -10.43
C ALA A 66 -4.33 -8.69 -11.85
N PHE A 67 -3.62 -9.81 -11.99
CA PHE A 67 -3.24 -10.38 -13.29
C PHE A 67 -4.00 -11.68 -13.60
N THR A 68 -4.69 -12.26 -12.63
CA THR A 68 -5.41 -13.53 -12.81
C THR A 68 -6.58 -13.69 -11.84
N GLU A 69 -7.68 -14.22 -12.35
CA GLU A 69 -8.87 -14.59 -11.56
C GLU A 69 -8.65 -15.77 -10.60
N PHE A 70 -7.57 -16.53 -10.78
CA PHE A 70 -7.28 -17.72 -9.97
C PHE A 70 -6.57 -17.42 -8.64
N ALA A 71 -6.17 -16.16 -8.41
CA ALA A 71 -5.51 -15.75 -7.19
C ALA A 71 -6.48 -14.99 -6.27
N THR A 72 -6.56 -15.41 -5.00
CA THR A 72 -7.36 -14.72 -3.98
C THR A 72 -6.70 -13.39 -3.59
N CYS A 73 -7.43 -12.29 -3.73
CA CYS A 73 -6.96 -11.00 -3.22
C CYS A 73 -7.06 -10.95 -1.69
N PRO A 74 -6.00 -10.56 -0.96
CA PRO A 74 -6.14 -10.19 0.44
C PRO A 74 -6.92 -8.88 0.54
N LEU A 75 -7.71 -8.70 1.59
CA LEU A 75 -8.37 -7.42 1.87
C LEU A 75 -7.47 -6.60 2.80
N PRO A 76 -7.19 -5.32 2.52
CA PRO A 76 -6.52 -4.44 3.46
C PRO A 76 -7.28 -4.33 4.80
N PRO A 77 -6.59 -4.15 5.94
CA PRO A 77 -7.24 -3.87 7.21
C PRO A 77 -8.13 -2.64 7.15
N ALA A 78 -9.15 -2.59 8.01
CA ALA A 78 -9.91 -1.38 8.24
C ALA A 78 -8.95 -0.23 8.64
N GLY A 79 -9.08 0.91 7.97
CA GLY A 79 -8.19 2.07 8.15
C GLY A 79 -7.00 2.15 7.18
N ASN A 80 -6.73 1.10 6.40
CA ASN A 80 -5.76 1.17 5.29
C ASN A 80 -6.39 1.63 3.96
N ASP A 81 -7.48 2.39 4.06
CA ASP A 81 -8.10 3.09 2.93
C ASP A 81 -7.71 4.57 3.02
N LEU A 82 -6.88 5.01 2.07
CA LEU A 82 -6.38 6.38 2.03
C LEU A 82 -7.41 7.27 1.31
N PRO A 83 -7.86 8.39 1.92
CA PRO A 83 -8.91 9.23 1.35
C PRO A 83 -8.42 10.15 0.22
N PHE A 84 -7.20 9.95 -0.27
CA PHE A 84 -6.55 10.78 -1.28
C PHE A 84 -5.97 9.92 -2.39
N ALA A 85 -5.64 10.54 -3.52
CA ALA A 85 -5.12 9.84 -4.68
C ALA A 85 -3.63 9.55 -4.52
N VAL A 86 -3.26 8.27 -4.62
CA VAL A 86 -1.86 7.83 -4.72
C VAL A 86 -1.57 7.50 -6.18
N GLU A 87 -1.15 8.52 -6.94
CA GLU A 87 -0.93 8.39 -8.38
C GLU A 87 0.36 7.64 -8.76
N ALA A 88 1.29 7.48 -7.82
CA ALA A 88 2.55 6.77 -8.03
C ALA A 88 2.39 5.25 -7.86
N GLY A 89 3.36 4.50 -8.39
CA GLY A 89 3.38 3.02 -8.37
C GLY A 89 2.64 2.39 -9.54
N GLU A 90 2.39 1.08 -9.45
CA GLU A 90 1.74 0.34 -10.53
C GLU A 90 0.27 0.79 -10.72
N LYS A 91 -0.12 0.81 -12.01
CA LYS A 91 -1.48 1.14 -12.49
C LYS A 91 -2.29 -0.13 -12.69
N ILE A 92 -3.54 0.00 -13.13
CA ILE A 92 -4.32 -1.20 -13.49
C ILE A 92 -3.62 -1.92 -14.64
N PRO A 93 -3.37 -3.24 -14.54
CA PRO A 93 -2.70 -3.99 -15.59
C PRO A 93 -3.66 -4.26 -16.76
N TYR A 94 -3.42 -3.58 -17.88
CA TYR A 94 -3.94 -3.92 -19.22
C TYR A 94 -3.24 -3.09 -20.31
#